data_AF-A0A7C6HY34-F1
#
_entry.id   AF-A0A7C6HY34-F1
#
_cell.length_a   1.000
_cell.length_b   1.000
_cell.length_c   1.000
_cell.angle_alpha   90.00
_cell.angle_beta   90.00
_cell.angle_gamma   90.00
#
_symmetry.space_group_name_H-M   'P 1'
#
loop_
_entity.id
_entity.type
_entity.pdbx_description
1 polymer ?
#
loop_
_entity_poly.entity_id
_entity_poly.type
_entity_poly.pdbx_seq_one_letter_code
_entity_poly.pdbx_strand_id
1 'polypeptide(L)'
;VIEASEGQSNGVSRAHSKAAAIKMVEEPTAAAIDIRADYVAKNGAPSAAAPKIFFRYYYVNSSTGEKSGVMLAETTWTAGT
;
A
#
# COMPACT_ATOMS: atom_id res chain seq x y z
N VAL A 1 -0.54 -10.15 2.06
CA VAL A 1 -0.98 -9.07 2.98
C VAL A 1 -0.63 -7.74 2.35
N ILE A 2 -1.55 -6.77 2.38
CA ILE A 2 -1.39 -5.47 1.72
C ILE A 2 -1.49 -4.37 2.78
N GLU A 3 -0.44 -3.56 2.90
CA GLU A 3 -0.31 -2.49 3.87
C GLU A 3 0.01 -1.16 3.18
N ALA A 4 -0.53 -0.05 3.69
CA ALA A 4 -0.27 1.26 3.11
C ALA A 4 -0.21 2.36 4.18
N SER A 5 0.44 3.46 3.83
CA SER A 5 0.59 4.65 4.67
C SER A 5 0.65 5.92 3.85
N GLU A 6 0.26 7.02 4.47
CA GLU A 6 0.43 8.37 3.96
C GLU A 6 1.91 8.78 3.91
N GLY A 7 2.26 9.67 2.97
CA GLY A 7 3.59 10.28 2.92
C GLY A 7 3.90 11.09 4.18
N GLN A 8 5.13 10.96 4.68
CA GLN A 8 5.61 11.68 5.87
C GLN A 8 6.66 12.72 5.47
N SER A 9 6.66 13.87 6.15
CA SER A 9 7.64 14.95 5.96
C SER A 9 9.08 14.52 6.23
N ASN A 10 9.29 13.44 6.99
CA ASN A 10 10.59 12.92 7.41
C ASN A 10 11.14 11.77 6.53
N GLY A 11 10.66 11.62 5.29
CA GLY A 11 11.26 10.75 4.28
C GLY A 11 10.61 9.38 4.07
N VAL A 12 10.92 8.76 2.93
CA VAL A 12 10.30 7.53 2.36
C VAL A 12 10.41 6.33 3.31
N SER A 13 11.56 6.14 3.96
CA SER A 13 11.79 4.99 4.85
C SER A 13 10.87 4.98 6.08
N ARG A 14 10.46 6.16 6.58
CA ARG A 14 9.53 6.27 7.72
C ARG A 14 8.07 6.11 7.31
N ALA A 15 7.71 6.41 6.06
CA ALA A 15 6.37 6.12 5.56
C ALA A 15 6.13 4.60 5.57
N HIS A 16 7.06 3.82 5.00
CA HIS A 16 6.92 2.36 4.99
C HIS A 16 6.85 1.70 6.38
N SER A 17 7.47 2.27 7.42
CA SER A 17 7.37 1.72 8.78
C SER A 17 5.99 1.94 9.43
N LYS A 18 5.21 2.90 8.92
CA LYS A 18 3.84 3.21 9.36
C LYS A 18 2.76 2.53 8.52
N ALA A 19 3.14 1.77 7.49
CA ALA A 19 2.19 1.04 6.65
C ALA A 19 1.37 0.06 7.50
N ALA A 20 0.05 0.21 7.46
CA ALA A 20 -0.91 -0.63 8.17
C ALA A 20 -1.79 -1.38 7.18
N ALA A 21 -2.32 -2.54 7.58
CA ALA A 21 -3.13 -3.38 6.71
C ALA A 21 -4.34 -2.61 6.15
N ILE A 22 -4.42 -2.51 4.82
CA ILE A 22 -5.54 -1.85 4.12
C ILE A 22 -6.58 -2.85 3.60
N LYS A 23 -6.18 -4.10 3.36
CA LYS A 23 -7.07 -5.19 2.95
C LYS A 23 -6.80 -6.46 3.77
N MET A 24 -7.85 -7.24 4.03
CA MET A 24 -7.75 -8.60 4.58
C MET A 24 -6.99 -9.51 3.62
N VAL A 25 -6.37 -10.56 4.16
CA VAL A 25 -5.61 -11.58 3.41
C VAL A 25 -6.46 -12.10 2.26
N GLU A 26 -6.04 -11.84 1.03
CA GLU A 26 -6.66 -12.34 -0.20
C GLU A 26 -5.80 -13.51 -0.71
N GLU A 27 -6.45 -14.62 -1.09
CA GLU A 27 -5.77 -15.73 -1.73
C GLU A 27 -5.13 -15.27 -3.04
N PRO A 28 -3.88 -15.66 -3.36
CA PRO A 28 -3.22 -15.22 -4.58
C PRO A 28 -4.00 -15.72 -5.79
N THR A 29 -4.58 -14.81 -6.57
CA THR A 29 -5.21 -15.11 -7.86
C THR A 29 -4.40 -14.49 -9.00
N ALA A 30 -4.70 -14.87 -10.23
CA ALA A 30 -4.10 -14.24 -11.42
C ALA A 30 -4.65 -12.82 -11.69
N ALA A 31 -5.60 -12.34 -10.89
CA ALA A 31 -6.20 -11.03 -11.07
C ALA A 31 -5.25 -9.94 -10.56
N ALA A 32 -5.14 -8.84 -11.32
CA ALA A 32 -4.46 -7.65 -10.85
C ALA A 32 -5.23 -7.05 -9.66
N ILE A 33 -4.52 -6.72 -8.58
CA ILE A 33 -5.10 -6.05 -7.41
C ILE A 33 -4.89 -4.55 -7.58
N ASP A 34 -5.99 -3.78 -7.61
CA ASP A 34 -5.92 -2.32 -7.59
C ASP A 34 -5.78 -1.81 -6.15
N ILE A 35 -4.53 -1.83 -5.67
CA ILE A 35 -4.17 -1.39 -4.31
C ILE A 35 -4.50 0.09 -4.08
N ARG A 36 -4.52 0.91 -5.14
CA ARG A 36 -4.89 2.32 -5.04
C ARG A 36 -6.37 2.48 -4.77
N ALA A 37 -7.23 1.74 -5.47
CA ALA A 37 -8.67 1.79 -5.22
C ALA A 37 -9.01 1.41 -3.78
N ASP A 38 -8.39 0.35 -3.24
CA ASP A 38 -8.57 -0.09 -1.85
C ASP A 38 -8.13 0.98 -0.84
N TYR A 39 -7.00 1.65 -1.10
CA TYR A 39 -6.55 2.77 -0.28
C TYR A 39 -7.56 3.93 -0.30
N VAL A 40 -8.05 4.32 -1.49
CA VAL A 40 -8.98 5.44 -1.65
C VAL A 40 -10.33 5.15 -0.96
N ALA A 41 -10.82 3.91 -1.04
CA ALA A 41 -12.04 3.50 -0.36
C ALA A 41 -11.93 3.60 1.18
N LYS A 42 -10.75 3.33 1.74
CA LYS A 42 -10.52 3.34 3.19
C LYS A 42 -10.15 4.73 3.73
N ASN A 43 -9.28 5.45 3.02
CA ASN A 43 -8.59 6.65 3.52
C ASN A 43 -8.98 7.93 2.75
N GLY A 44 -9.79 7.82 1.70
CA GLY A 44 -10.12 8.93 0.81
C GLY A 44 -9.10 9.15 -0.30
N ALA A 45 -9.50 9.97 -1.28
CA ALA A 45 -8.65 10.27 -2.43
C ALA A 45 -7.42 11.11 -2.04
N PRO A 46 -6.23 10.84 -2.63
CA PRO A 46 -5.09 11.71 -2.46
C PRO A 46 -5.38 13.10 -3.01
N SER A 47 -4.73 14.10 -2.43
CA SER A 47 -4.96 15.52 -2.74
C SER A 47 -3.64 16.27 -2.89
N ALA A 48 -3.69 17.54 -3.30
CA ALA A 48 -2.50 18.38 -3.34
C ALA A 48 -1.77 18.49 -1.98
N ALA A 49 -2.51 18.37 -0.86
CA ALA A 49 -1.93 18.38 0.48
C ALA A 49 -1.26 17.05 0.88
N ALA A 50 -1.70 15.93 0.30
CA ALA A 50 -1.16 14.59 0.51
C ALA A 50 -1.07 13.84 -0.82
N PRO A 51 -0.08 14.17 -1.68
CA PRO A 51 -0.08 13.73 -3.07
C PRO A 51 0.53 12.34 -3.26
N LYS A 52 1.12 11.71 -2.24
CA LYS A 52 1.81 10.42 -2.38
C LYS A 52 1.19 9.35 -1.50
N ILE A 53 1.03 8.16 -2.07
CA ILE A 53 0.63 6.95 -1.35
C ILE A 53 1.77 5.93 -1.47
N PHE A 54 2.22 5.40 -0.33
CA PHE A 54 3.25 4.39 -0.24
C PHE A 54 2.63 3.04 0.11
N PHE A 55 2.92 2.03 -0.70
CA PHE A 55 2.43 0.67 -0.52
C PHE A 55 3.56 -0.26 -0.08
N ARG A 56 3.22 -1.19 0.81
CA ARG A 56 4.08 -2.28 1.25
C ARG A 56 3.28 -3.59 1.17
N TYR A 57 3.81 -4.58 0.46
CA TYR A 57 3.15 -5.87 0.34
C TYR A 57 4.15 -7.03 0.40
N TYR A 58 3.65 -8.18 0.84
CA TYR A 58 4.40 -9.43 0.93
C TYR A 58 3.44 -10.61 0.84
N TYR A 59 3.94 -11.73 0.32
CA TYR A 59 3.26 -13.00 0.35
C TYR A 59 3.47 -13.67 1.70
N VAL A 60 2.45 -14.39 2.16
CA VAL A 60 2.51 -15.22 3.37
C VAL A 60 2.14 -16.63 2.96
N ASN A 61 3.00 -17.60 3.28
CA ASN A 61 2.63 -19.00 3.17
C ASN A 61 1.61 -19.32 4.26
N SER A 62 0.38 -19.67 3.90
CA SER A 62 -0.71 -19.94 4.86
C SER A 62 -0.46 -21.17 5.74
N SER A 63 0.41 -22.09 5.30
CA SER A 63 0.75 -23.31 6.05
C SER A 63 1.91 -23.13 7.04
N THR A 64 2.92 -22.30 6.70
CA THR A 64 4.12 -22.10 7.54
C THR A 64 4.19 -20.73 8.22
N GLY A 65 3.40 -19.76 7.77
CA GLY A 65 3.47 -18.36 8.21
C GLY A 65 4.67 -17.58 7.67
N GLU A 66 5.52 -18.21 6.84
CA GLU A 66 6.70 -17.56 6.28
C GLU A 66 6.32 -16.42 5.33
N LYS A 67 7.06 -15.32 5.46
CA LYS A 67 6.87 -14.11 4.65
C LYS A 67 7.89 -14.06 3.53
N SER A 68 7.47 -13.67 2.33
CA SER A 68 8.41 -13.32 1.26
C SER A 68 9.21 -12.06 1.61
N GLY A 69 10.20 -11.73 0.77
CA GLY A 69 10.79 -10.40 0.77
C GLY A 69 9.71 -9.31 0.67
N VAL A 70 9.95 -8.19 1.35
CA VAL A 70 9.05 -7.03 1.34
C VAL A 70 9.16 -6.31 0.00
N MET A 71 8.03 -6.07 -0.63
CA MET A 71 7.93 -5.33 -1.89
C MET A 71 7.38 -3.92 -1.59
N LEU A 72 8.01 -2.92 -2.17
CA LEU A 72 7.69 -1.50 -1.97
C LEU A 72 7.19 -0.91 -3.30
N ALA A 73 6.12 -0.14 -3.26
CA ALA A 73 5.62 0.60 -4.41
C ALA A 73 5.11 1.98 -3.98
N GLU A 74 5.09 2.94 -4.89
CA GLU A 74 4.54 4.27 -4.66
C GLU A 74 3.65 4.72 -5.82
N THR A 75 2.64 5.54 -5.51
CA THR A 75 1.87 6.27 -6.52
C THR A 75 1.81 7.74 -6.13
N THR A 76 1.95 8.61 -7.12
CA THR A 76 1.87 10.06 -6.95
C THR A 76 0.61 10.57 -7.66
N TRP A 77 -0.18 11.34 -6.93
CA TRP A 77 -1.29 12.12 -7.45
C TRP A 77 -0.75 13.23 -8.33
N THR A 78 -1.31 13.31 -9.54
CA THR A 78 -1.15 14.44 -10.45
C THR A 78 -2.55 14.99 -10.68
N ALA A 79 -2.72 16.31 -10.61
CA ALA A 79 -3.99 16.95 -10.95
C ALA A 79 -4.36 16.59 -12.40
N GLY A 80 -5.60 16.17 -12.63
CA GLY A 80 -6.12 16.01 -13.98
C GLY A 80 -6.16 17.36 -14.67
N THR A 81 -5.42 17.51 -15.76
CA THR A 81 -5.53 18.64 -16.71
C THR A 81 -6.88 18.65 -17.39
#